data_AF-A0AAV1JPN6-F1
#
_entry.id   AF-A0AAV1JPN6-F1
#
_cell.length_a   1.000
_cell.length_b   1.000
_cell.length_c   1.000
_cell.angle_alpha   90.00
_cell.angle_beta   90.00
_cell.angle_gamma   90.00
#
_symmetry.space_group_name_H-M   'P 1'
#
loop_
_entity.id
_entity.type
_entity.pdbx_description
1 polymer ?
#
loop_
_entity_poly.entity_id
_entity_poly.type
_entity_poly.pdbx_seq_one_letter_code
_entity_poly.pdbx_strand_id
1 'polypeptide(L)'
;MALLTKTPFSFLRNAVISTSIRTISTTKQLNIKEIREHKDGNKLIVEGVTVPSPRMELLVKSEKVAEEVLSVEKPTCYLCKLDLDVKHTDVLILSQFVRSDGCMLPRRVTGLCRRQQKKVSKMVTMAQKAGLMINLTPSYCKKDPKLRYAYKKFNTYFDEKTIFMKRIPDQRDKFKR
;
A
#
# COMPACT_ATOMS: atom_id res chain seq x y z
N MET A 1 -64.08 -29.72 -37.50
CA MET A 1 -62.61 -29.70 -37.54
C MET A 1 -62.11 -29.12 -36.22
N ALA A 2 -61.54 -29.98 -35.37
CA ALA A 2 -61.12 -29.64 -34.01
C ALA A 2 -59.91 -28.69 -34.02
N LEU A 3 -59.98 -27.59 -33.28
CA LEU A 3 -58.84 -26.74 -32.97
C LEU A 3 -58.46 -26.96 -31.50
N LEU A 4 -57.44 -27.80 -31.30
CA LEU A 4 -56.79 -28.05 -30.02
C LEU A 4 -55.92 -26.85 -29.64
N THR A 5 -56.42 -25.96 -28.79
CA THR A 5 -55.58 -24.94 -28.13
C THR A 5 -54.94 -25.55 -26.89
N LYS A 6 -53.65 -25.90 -26.98
CA LYS A 6 -52.85 -26.38 -25.86
C LYS A 6 -52.64 -25.24 -24.85
N THR A 7 -53.02 -25.47 -23.60
CA THR A 7 -52.68 -24.59 -22.46
C THR A 7 -51.17 -24.67 -22.18
N PRO A 8 -50.47 -23.55 -21.88
CA PRO A 8 -49.10 -23.63 -21.42
C PRO A 8 -49.11 -24.09 -19.95
N PHE A 9 -48.56 -25.27 -19.71
CA PHE A 9 -48.18 -25.75 -18.38
C PHE A 9 -47.25 -24.72 -17.73
N SER A 10 -47.72 -24.06 -16.67
CA SER A 10 -46.91 -23.19 -15.83
C SER A 10 -45.91 -24.05 -15.03
N PHE A 11 -44.65 -24.10 -15.47
CA PHE A 11 -43.56 -24.54 -14.62
C PHE A 11 -43.23 -23.44 -13.60
N LEU A 12 -44.02 -23.36 -12.54
CA LEU A 12 -43.55 -22.74 -11.30
C LEU A 12 -42.55 -23.71 -10.66
N ARG A 13 -41.29 -23.62 -11.10
CA ARG A 13 -40.18 -24.17 -10.33
C ARG A 13 -40.11 -23.36 -9.04
N ASN A 14 -40.59 -23.97 -7.95
CA ASN A 14 -40.27 -23.54 -6.59
C ASN A 14 -38.75 -23.64 -6.41
N ALA A 15 -38.04 -22.58 -6.76
CA ALA A 15 -36.69 -22.36 -6.29
C ALA A 15 -36.79 -21.94 -4.82
N VAL A 16 -36.85 -22.93 -3.92
CA VAL A 16 -36.53 -22.70 -2.52
C VAL A 16 -35.03 -22.42 -2.46
N ILE A 17 -34.66 -21.18 -2.80
CA ILE A 17 -33.35 -20.67 -2.46
C ILE A 17 -33.38 -20.55 -0.94
N SER A 18 -32.78 -21.53 -0.27
CA SER A 18 -32.43 -21.42 1.14
C SER A 18 -31.54 -20.20 1.27
N THR A 19 -32.14 -19.06 1.57
CA THR A 19 -31.43 -17.85 1.96
C THR A 19 -30.92 -18.11 3.37
N SER A 20 -29.86 -18.92 3.48
CA SER A 20 -28.94 -18.83 4.60
C SER A 20 -28.27 -17.46 4.48
N ILE A 21 -28.99 -16.43 4.96
CA ILE A 21 -28.45 -15.10 5.18
C ILE A 21 -27.45 -15.30 6.30
N ARG A 22 -26.20 -15.66 5.95
CA ARG A 22 -25.08 -15.53 6.86
C ARG A 22 -24.99 -14.03 7.15
N THR A 23 -25.52 -13.62 8.29
CA THR A 23 -25.39 -12.26 8.81
C THR A 23 -23.90 -12.02 9.07
N ILE A 24 -23.20 -11.43 8.11
CA ILE A 24 -21.82 -11.01 8.29
C ILE A 24 -21.88 -9.78 9.21
N SER A 25 -21.55 -9.98 10.49
CA SER A 25 -21.35 -8.88 11.42
C SER A 25 -20.04 -8.18 11.07
N THR A 26 -20.11 -6.95 10.57
CA THR A 26 -18.93 -6.12 10.30
C THR A 26 -18.74 -5.15 11.47
N THR A 27 -17.89 -5.51 12.44
CA THR A 27 -17.43 -4.56 13.45
C THR A 27 -16.54 -3.49 12.81
N LYS A 28 -16.59 -2.25 13.30
CA LYS A 28 -15.63 -1.21 12.87
C LYS A 28 -14.20 -1.67 13.17
N GLN A 29 -13.28 -1.44 12.23
CA GLN A 29 -11.86 -1.73 12.44
C GLN A 29 -11.34 -0.85 13.58
N LEU A 30 -10.90 -1.48 14.67
CA LEU A 30 -10.15 -0.79 15.72
C LEU A 30 -8.76 -0.53 15.15
N ASN A 31 -8.38 0.75 14.99
CA ASN A 31 -7.05 1.16 14.53
C ASN A 31 -6.02 0.98 15.66
N ILE A 32 -5.90 -0.25 16.15
CA ILE A 32 -4.97 -0.65 17.22
C ILE A 32 -3.56 -0.48 16.69
N LYS A 33 -2.69 0.09 17.53
CA LYS A 33 -1.34 0.48 17.13
C LYS A 33 -0.26 -0.46 17.65
N GLU A 34 -0.47 -1.06 18.82
CA GLU A 34 0.46 -2.02 19.40
C GLU A 34 -0.29 -3.14 20.12
N ILE A 35 0.19 -4.37 19.98
CA ILE A 35 -0.25 -5.53 20.75
C ILE A 35 0.87 -5.85 21.72
N ARG A 36 0.56 -5.92 23.02
CA ARG A 36 1.52 -6.25 24.08
C ARG A 36 1.19 -7.60 24.66
N GLU A 37 2.20 -8.43 24.84
CA GLU A 37 2.09 -9.74 25.46
C GLU A 37 2.80 -9.69 26.82
N HIS A 38 2.08 -10.01 27.90
CA HIS A 38 2.61 -10.16 29.25
C HIS A 38 2.41 -11.60 29.72
N LYS A 39 3.43 -12.20 30.35
CA LYS A 39 3.35 -13.57 30.89
C LYS A 39 3.46 -13.53 32.41
N ASP A 40 2.32 -13.72 33.07
CA ASP A 40 2.20 -13.85 34.53
C ASP A 40 2.13 -15.32 34.92
N GLY A 41 3.30 -15.93 35.11
CA GLY A 41 3.42 -17.37 35.37
C GLY A 41 2.86 -18.20 34.22
N ASN A 42 1.73 -18.88 34.45
CA ASN A 42 1.03 -19.70 33.45
C ASN A 42 0.00 -18.93 32.61
N LYS A 43 -0.24 -17.63 32.86
CA LYS A 43 -1.22 -16.83 32.11
C LYS A 43 -0.51 -15.93 31.11
N LEU A 44 -0.97 -15.96 29.86
CA LEU A 44 -0.56 -15.04 28.79
C LEU A 44 -1.65 -13.99 28.60
N ILE A 45 -1.36 -12.75 28.97
CA ILE A 45 -2.26 -11.59 28.84
C ILE A 45 -1.86 -10.84 27.57
N VAL A 46 -2.81 -10.68 26.64
CA VAL A 46 -2.63 -9.94 25.38
C VAL A 46 -3.47 -8.68 25.42
N GLU A 47 -2.80 -7.52 25.40
CA GLU A 47 -3.45 -6.22 25.51
C GLU A 47 -3.26 -5.40 24.21
N GLY A 48 -4.34 -4.75 23.76
CA GLY A 48 -4.29 -3.81 22.64
C GLY A 48 -4.14 -2.38 23.15
N VAL A 49 -2.96 -1.77 22.95
CA VAL A 49 -2.67 -0.41 23.44
C VAL A 49 -2.69 0.60 22.29
N THR A 50 -3.31 1.76 22.53
CA THR A 50 -3.37 2.87 21.58
C THR A 50 -2.19 3.82 21.78
N VAL A 51 -1.09 3.58 21.06
CA VAL A 51 0.15 4.38 21.18
C VAL A 51 0.14 5.60 20.26
N PRO A 52 0.22 6.86 20.73
CA PRO A 52 0.33 8.01 19.84
C PRO A 52 1.64 7.98 19.02
N SER A 53 1.62 8.58 17.81
CA SER A 53 2.84 8.67 17.00
C SER A 53 3.77 9.71 17.62
N PRO A 54 5.09 9.46 17.71
CA PRO A 54 6.04 10.47 18.19
C PRO A 54 6.14 11.69 17.26
N ARG A 55 5.66 11.57 16.01
CA ARG A 55 5.73 12.63 14.99
C ARG A 55 4.43 13.41 14.83
N MET A 56 3.49 13.30 15.77
CA MET A 56 2.19 13.98 15.67
C MET A 56 2.34 15.51 15.52
N GLU A 57 3.31 16.10 16.21
CA GLU A 57 3.57 17.54 16.17
C GLU A 57 4.18 18.00 14.85
N LEU A 58 4.89 17.10 14.16
CA LEU A 58 5.59 17.37 12.89
C LEU A 58 4.71 17.07 11.66
N LEU A 59 3.43 16.78 11.85
CA LEU A 59 2.52 16.47 10.75
C LEU A 59 2.32 17.71 9.87
N VAL A 60 2.45 17.51 8.56
CA VAL A 60 2.25 18.57 7.58
C VAL A 60 0.77 18.96 7.55
N LYS A 61 0.48 20.20 7.98
CA LYS A 61 -0.86 20.79 7.87
C LYS A 61 -1.08 21.23 6.42
N SER A 62 -1.78 20.41 5.64
CA SER A 62 -2.08 20.70 4.23
C SER A 62 -3.11 21.82 4.01
N GLU A 63 -3.61 22.42 5.09
CA GLU A 63 -4.63 23.47 5.09
C GLU A 63 -4.13 24.77 4.47
N LYS A 64 -2.85 25.12 4.64
CA LYS A 64 -2.27 26.38 4.15
C LYS A 64 -2.09 26.47 2.62
N VAL A 65 -2.30 25.39 1.89
CA VAL A 65 -2.26 25.37 0.40
C VAL A 65 -3.67 25.50 -0.20
N ALA A 66 -4.72 25.45 0.63
CA ALA A 66 -6.11 25.42 0.18
C ALA A 66 -6.73 26.82 -0.04
N GLU A 67 -6.15 27.89 0.52
CA GLU A 67 -6.76 29.23 0.45
C GLU A 67 -6.69 29.87 -0.95
N GLU A 68 -5.78 29.43 -1.84
CA GLU A 68 -5.65 30.02 -3.18
C GLU A 68 -6.39 29.27 -4.29
N VAL A 69 -6.95 28.07 -4.04
CA VAL A 69 -7.66 27.29 -5.08
C VAL A 69 -9.05 26.92 -4.60
N LEU A 70 -9.93 27.91 -4.65
CA LEU A 70 -11.38 27.74 -4.53
C LEU A 70 -11.95 27.20 -5.85
N SER A 71 -11.70 25.92 -6.16
CA SER A 71 -12.47 25.21 -7.18
C SER A 71 -12.79 23.80 -6.70
N VAL A 72 -14.01 23.36 -6.97
CA VAL A 72 -14.62 22.10 -6.53
C VAL A 72 -13.90 20.92 -7.19
N GLU A 73 -12.71 20.59 -6.69
CA GLU A 73 -11.85 19.58 -7.30
C GLU A 73 -11.49 18.51 -6.26
N LYS A 74 -11.51 17.26 -6.74
CA LYS A 74 -11.39 16.04 -5.95
C LYS A 74 -10.25 16.13 -4.92
N PRO A 75 -10.40 15.57 -3.70
CA PRO A 75 -9.36 15.64 -2.68
C PRO A 75 -8.03 15.09 -3.22
N THR A 76 -7.06 15.99 -3.39
CA THR A 76 -5.72 15.68 -3.88
C THR A 76 -4.87 15.06 -2.76
N CYS A 77 -3.94 14.18 -3.15
CA CYS A 77 -3.04 13.54 -2.18
C CYS A 77 -2.04 14.55 -1.61
N TYR A 78 -1.55 14.37 -0.38
CA TYR A 78 -0.60 15.35 0.21
C TYR A 78 0.72 15.47 -0.57
N LEU A 79 1.25 14.38 -1.13
CA LEU A 79 2.42 14.46 -2.03
C LEU A 79 2.12 15.27 -3.30
N CYS A 80 0.88 15.24 -3.78
CA CYS A 80 0.42 15.99 -4.93
C CYS A 80 0.27 17.48 -4.57
N LYS A 81 -0.26 17.77 -3.37
CA LYS A 81 -0.44 19.14 -2.86
C LYS A 81 0.87 19.85 -2.56
N LEU A 82 1.88 19.11 -2.09
CA LEU A 82 3.20 19.66 -1.77
C LEU A 82 4.14 19.75 -2.98
N ASP A 83 3.72 19.22 -4.13
CA ASP A 83 4.51 19.12 -5.37
C ASP A 83 5.98 18.68 -5.16
N LEU A 84 6.17 17.67 -4.32
CA LEU A 84 7.50 17.17 -3.95
C LEU A 84 8.06 16.24 -5.03
N ASP A 85 9.23 16.57 -5.58
CA ASP A 85 9.99 15.64 -6.41
C ASP A 85 10.81 14.66 -5.55
N VAL A 86 10.13 13.62 -5.08
CA VAL A 86 10.74 12.57 -4.26
C VAL A 86 11.58 11.62 -5.12
N LYS A 87 12.83 11.38 -4.69
CA LYS A 87 13.76 10.41 -5.26
C LYS A 87 13.86 9.14 -4.39
N HIS A 88 14.48 8.09 -4.94
CA HIS A 88 14.72 6.85 -4.18
C HIS A 88 15.79 7.02 -3.08
N THR A 89 16.58 8.08 -3.16
CA THR A 89 17.59 8.47 -2.17
C THR A 89 16.99 9.10 -0.92
N ASP A 90 15.76 9.60 -0.99
CA ASP A 90 15.13 10.40 0.07
C ASP A 90 14.51 9.49 1.15
N VAL A 91 15.37 8.76 1.85
CA VAL A 91 14.99 7.74 2.83
C VAL A 91 14.10 8.29 3.95
N LEU A 92 14.31 9.56 4.35
CA LEU A 92 13.52 10.20 5.41
C LEU A 92 12.05 10.38 5.03
N ILE A 93 11.77 10.64 3.75
CA ILE A 93 10.41 10.74 3.23
C ILE A 93 9.85 9.34 3.01
N LEU A 94 10.62 8.46 2.36
CA LEU A 94 10.19 7.11 2.01
C LEU A 94 9.87 6.24 3.23
N SER A 95 10.66 6.36 4.32
CA SER A 95 10.45 5.60 5.56
C SER A 95 9.09 5.84 6.22
N GLN A 96 8.45 6.97 5.94
CA GLN A 96 7.11 7.29 6.46
C GLN A 96 6.01 6.40 5.85
N PHE A 97 6.26 5.82 4.67
CA PHE A 97 5.29 5.00 3.94
C PHE A 97 5.48 3.49 4.17
N VAL A 98 6.38 3.12 5.07
CA VAL A 98 6.84 1.74 5.27
C VAL A 98 6.64 1.35 6.73
N ARG A 99 6.36 0.06 6.97
CA ARG A 99 6.30 -0.52 8.32
C ARG A 99 7.70 -0.72 8.90
N SER A 100 7.78 -1.08 10.17
CA SER A 100 9.02 -1.54 10.84
C SER A 100 9.77 -2.62 10.04
N ASP A 101 9.01 -3.52 9.39
CA ASP A 101 9.55 -4.69 8.71
C ASP A 101 9.94 -4.41 7.24
N GLY A 102 9.85 -3.15 6.79
CA GLY A 102 10.23 -2.78 5.42
C GLY A 102 9.09 -3.01 4.41
N CYS A 103 7.95 -3.54 4.86
CA CYS A 103 6.77 -3.70 4.02
C CYS A 103 6.06 -2.37 3.77
N MET A 104 5.68 -2.10 2.51
CA MET A 104 4.87 -0.92 2.15
C MET A 104 3.53 -0.88 2.88
N LEU A 105 3.14 0.30 3.35
CA LEU A 105 1.81 0.56 3.88
C LEU A 105 0.75 0.52 2.75
N PRO A 106 -0.47 0.01 3.03
CA PRO A 106 -1.52 -0.07 2.03
C PRO A 106 -2.10 1.31 1.73
N ARG A 107 -2.59 1.50 0.49
CA ARG A 107 -3.13 2.78 0.00
C ARG A 107 -4.23 3.37 0.89
N ARG A 108 -5.06 2.52 1.49
CA ARG A 108 -6.15 2.95 2.40
C ARG A 108 -5.63 3.62 3.68
N VAL A 109 -4.39 3.33 4.07
CA VAL A 109 -3.71 3.93 5.24
C VAL A 109 -2.89 5.13 4.80
N THR A 110 -2.14 5.03 3.71
CA THR A 110 -1.29 6.14 3.23
C THR A 110 -2.08 7.29 2.63
N GLY A 111 -3.33 7.11 2.20
CA GLY A 111 -4.14 8.19 1.61
C GLY A 111 -3.61 8.72 0.26
N LEU A 112 -2.64 8.04 -0.36
CA LEU A 112 -2.09 8.45 -1.65
C LEU A 112 -3.02 8.12 -2.81
N CYS A 113 -2.93 8.92 -3.88
CA CYS A 113 -3.55 8.57 -5.15
C CYS A 113 -2.89 7.33 -5.76
N ARG A 114 -3.60 6.60 -6.64
CA ARG A 114 -3.13 5.32 -7.20
C ARG A 114 -1.76 5.45 -7.91
N ARG A 115 -1.55 6.55 -8.63
CA ARG A 115 -0.30 6.83 -9.35
C ARG A 115 0.85 7.08 -8.39
N GLN A 116 0.65 7.92 -7.36
CA GLN A 116 1.70 8.20 -6.37
C GLN A 116 2.01 6.98 -5.50
N GLN A 117 1.00 6.21 -5.09
CA GLN A 117 1.24 4.94 -4.39
C GLN A 117 2.15 4.02 -5.21
N LYS A 118 1.90 3.89 -6.52
CA LYS A 118 2.76 3.09 -7.41
C LYS A 118 4.17 3.66 -7.53
N LYS A 119 4.32 5.00 -7.67
CA LYS A 119 5.63 5.68 -7.71
C LYS A 119 6.41 5.39 -6.42
N VAL A 120 5.82 5.68 -5.26
CA VAL A 120 6.42 5.49 -3.93
C VAL A 120 6.77 4.03 -3.66
N SER A 121 5.88 3.07 -3.97
CA SER A 121 6.21 1.66 -3.80
C SER A 121 7.44 1.23 -4.63
N LYS A 122 7.59 1.77 -5.84
CA LYS A 122 8.76 1.49 -6.67
C LYS A 122 10.02 2.17 -6.12
N MET A 123 9.93 3.42 -5.66
CA MET A 123 11.04 4.14 -5.03
C MET A 123 11.52 3.45 -3.76
N VAL A 124 10.61 2.97 -2.89
CA VAL A 124 11.00 2.17 -1.71
C VAL A 124 11.70 0.88 -2.12
N THR A 125 11.20 0.19 -3.16
CA THR A 125 11.85 -1.03 -3.66
C THR A 125 13.26 -0.73 -4.18
N MET A 126 13.45 0.38 -4.87
CA MET A 126 14.75 0.84 -5.35
C MET A 126 15.68 1.16 -4.17
N ALA A 127 15.22 1.93 -3.19
CA ALA A 127 15.96 2.29 -1.98
C ALA A 127 16.41 1.06 -1.16
N GLN A 128 15.53 0.08 -0.99
CA GLN A 128 15.84 -1.17 -0.30
C GLN A 128 16.89 -2.00 -1.04
N LYS A 129 16.78 -2.10 -2.37
CA LYS A 129 17.77 -2.81 -3.20
C LYS A 129 19.12 -2.11 -3.23
N ALA A 130 19.12 -0.79 -3.26
CA ALA A 130 20.31 0.05 -3.15
C ALA A 130 20.96 -0.02 -1.75
N GLY A 131 20.27 -0.59 -0.75
CA GLY A 131 20.79 -0.74 0.61
C GLY A 131 20.65 0.52 1.48
N LEU A 132 19.80 1.48 1.09
CA LEU A 132 19.61 2.73 1.83
C LEU A 132 18.68 2.58 3.06
N MET A 133 17.92 1.49 3.14
CA MET A 133 16.88 1.26 4.17
C MET A 133 17.12 -0.03 4.98
N ILE A 134 18.37 -0.32 5.36
CA ILE A 134 18.74 -1.59 6.04
C ILE A 134 18.10 -1.73 7.43
N ASN A 135 17.85 -0.60 8.12
CA ASN A 135 17.30 -0.59 9.47
C ASN A 135 15.87 -1.14 9.56
N LEU A 136 15.13 -1.13 8.45
CA LEU A 136 13.73 -1.57 8.36
C LEU A 136 13.62 -3.04 7.91
N THR A 137 14.68 -3.84 7.99
CA THR A 137 14.62 -5.25 7.58
C THR A 137 14.16 -6.14 8.75
N PRO A 138 13.36 -7.19 8.49
CA PRO A 138 12.94 -8.11 9.55
C PRO A 138 14.16 -8.82 10.16
N SER A 139 14.02 -9.30 11.40
CA SER A 139 15.15 -9.84 12.18
C SER A 139 15.88 -11.00 11.50
N TYR A 140 15.21 -11.78 10.66
CA TYR A 140 15.81 -12.93 9.97
C TYR A 140 16.63 -12.53 8.71
N CYS A 141 16.55 -11.27 8.26
CA CYS A 141 17.27 -10.83 7.08
C CYS A 141 18.76 -10.67 7.35
N LYS A 142 19.59 -11.24 6.46
CA LYS A 142 21.05 -11.04 6.43
C LYS A 142 21.34 -9.60 6.01
N LYS A 143 21.61 -8.73 6.99
CA LYS A 143 21.91 -7.30 6.78
C LYS A 143 23.24 -7.12 6.04
N ASP A 144 24.21 -7.99 6.31
CA ASP A 144 25.54 -7.98 5.72
C ASP A 144 25.51 -8.18 4.20
N PRO A 145 26.02 -7.22 3.40
CA PRO A 145 26.02 -7.32 1.94
C PRO A 145 26.77 -8.55 1.41
N LYS A 146 27.88 -8.94 2.06
CA LYS A 146 28.71 -10.08 1.65
C LYS A 146 27.99 -11.42 1.75
N LEU A 147 27.02 -11.53 2.66
CA LEU A 147 26.25 -12.76 2.87
C LEU A 147 25.04 -12.87 1.93
N ARG A 148 24.80 -11.88 1.06
CA ARG A 148 23.69 -11.88 0.12
C ARG A 148 23.98 -12.77 -1.09
N TYR A 149 22.92 -13.38 -1.61
CA TYR A 149 22.98 -14.28 -2.75
C TYR A 149 23.34 -13.57 -4.07
N ALA A 150 24.31 -14.14 -4.79
CA ALA A 150 24.67 -13.78 -6.16
C ALA A 150 24.86 -12.26 -6.38
N TYR A 151 24.12 -11.67 -7.32
CA TYR A 151 24.27 -10.27 -7.71
C TYR A 151 23.80 -9.27 -6.64
N LYS A 152 23.04 -9.71 -5.62
CA LYS A 152 22.50 -8.83 -4.57
C LYS A 152 23.57 -8.30 -3.60
N LYS A 153 24.79 -8.86 -3.66
CA LYS A 153 25.95 -8.42 -2.87
C LYS A 153 26.61 -7.16 -3.43
N PHE A 154 26.39 -6.86 -4.70
CA PHE A 154 26.99 -5.71 -5.36
C PHE A 154 26.14 -4.44 -5.17
N ASN A 155 26.79 -3.28 -5.24
CA ASN A 155 26.10 -2.00 -5.18
C ASN A 155 25.17 -1.86 -6.39
N THR A 156 23.94 -1.43 -6.16
CA THR A 156 22.94 -1.22 -7.21
C THR A 156 22.40 0.19 -7.12
N TYR A 157 22.25 0.83 -8.28
CA TYR A 157 21.75 2.20 -8.42
C TYR A 157 20.57 2.19 -9.40
N PHE A 158 19.66 3.15 -9.26
CA PHE A 158 18.43 3.19 -10.04
C PHE A 158 18.16 4.59 -10.59
N ASP A 159 17.64 4.63 -11.82
CA ASP A 159 17.09 5.84 -12.40
C ASP A 159 15.57 5.87 -12.19
N GLU A 160 15.04 6.91 -11.55
CA GLU A 160 13.60 7.01 -11.24
C GLU A 160 12.75 7.22 -12.49
N LYS A 161 13.35 7.76 -13.56
CA LYS A 161 12.68 7.95 -14.86
C LYS A 161 12.15 6.63 -15.43
N THR A 162 12.73 5.49 -15.03
CA THR A 162 12.35 4.16 -15.50
C THR A 162 11.02 3.63 -14.94
N ILE A 163 10.47 4.24 -13.88
CA ILE A 163 9.34 3.68 -13.12
C ILE A 163 8.07 3.47 -13.97
N PHE A 164 7.77 4.40 -14.88
CA PHE A 164 6.56 4.39 -15.71
C PHE A 164 6.84 4.07 -17.18
N MET A 165 8.06 3.66 -17.52
CA MET A 165 8.39 3.27 -18.89
C MET A 165 7.60 2.02 -19.29
N LYS A 166 6.90 2.09 -20.41
CA LYS A 166 6.15 0.94 -20.97
C LYS A 166 7.10 -0.10 -21.57
N ARG A 167 8.25 0.35 -22.06
CA ARG A 167 9.32 -0.46 -22.65
C ARG A 167 10.67 0.11 -22.21
N ILE A 168 11.62 -0.76 -21.87
CA ILE A 168 13.01 -0.38 -21.61
C ILE A 168 13.68 -0.14 -22.97
N PRO A 169 14.36 1.00 -23.19
CA PRO A 169 15.04 1.26 -24.44
C PRO A 169 16.17 0.26 -24.62
N ASP A 170 16.22 -0.38 -25.78
CA ASP A 170 17.33 -1.27 -26.10
C ASP A 170 18.50 -0.46 -26.68
N GLN A 171 19.70 -1.05 -26.72
CA GLN A 171 20.87 -0.41 -27.34
C GLN A 171 20.63 0.00 -28.80
N ARG A 172 19.70 -0.67 -29.49
CA ARG A 172 19.25 -0.36 -30.85
C ARG A 172 18.37 0.89 -30.94
N ASP A 173 17.69 1.26 -29.86
CA ASP A 173 16.82 2.44 -29.83
C ASP A 173 17.62 3.73 -29.59
N LYS A 174 18.87 3.61 -29.07
CA LYS A 174 19.79 4.74 -28.85
C LYS A 174 20.10 5.56 -30.12
N PHE A 175 19.95 4.94 -31.30
CA PHE A 175 20.27 5.54 -32.59
C PHE A 175 19.04 5.90 -33.44
N LYS A 176 17.83 5.63 -32.95
CA LYS A 176 16.61 6.07 -33.62
C LYS A 176 16.35 7.51 -33.19
N ARG A 177 16.73 8.45 -34.05
CA ARG A 177 16.31 9.85 -33.94
C ARG A 177 14.81 9.96 -34.19
#